data_AF-A0A0K8V722-F1
#
_entry.id   AF-A0A0K8V722-F1
#
_cell.length_a   1.000
_cell.length_b   1.000
_cell.length_c   1.000
_cell.angle_alpha   90.00
_cell.angle_beta   90.00
_cell.angle_gamma   90.00
#
_symmetry.space_group_name_H-M   'P 1'
#
loop_
_entity.id
_entity.type
_entity.pdbx_description
1 polymer ?
#
loop_
_entity_poly.entity_id
_entity_poly.type
_entity_poly.pdbx_seq_one_letter_code
_entity_poly.pdbx_strand_id
1 'polypeptide(L)'
;VCCAALMGEHMHNLTVIQPERLQQTVEPVRYSINLPPCDTEIFHGDVLQWRSFRDLFAAIYGNNPRLSPVEKLFHLHQKTRGKAKAIVSKAPPTNDGFALAW
;
A
#
# COMPACT_ATOMS: atom_id res chain seq x y z
N VAL A 1 -63.04 -11.39 34.36
CA VAL A 1 -61.94 -10.64 35.01
C VAL A 1 -61.00 -11.63 35.68
N CYS A 2 -59.73 -11.67 35.24
CA CYS A 2 -58.50 -12.27 35.84
C CYS A 2 -58.55 -13.71 36.42
N CYS A 3 -57.52 -14.55 36.36
CA CYS A 3 -56.11 -14.40 36.01
C CYS A 3 -55.49 -15.80 35.78
N ALA A 4 -54.47 -15.83 34.91
CA ALA A 4 -53.27 -16.68 34.93
C ALA A 4 -53.38 -18.20 35.20
N ALA A 5 -53.01 -19.00 34.18
CA ALA A 5 -52.39 -20.31 34.40
C ALA A 5 -51.20 -20.48 33.44
N LEU A 6 -50.13 -21.03 34.02
CA LEU A 6 -48.79 -21.20 33.51
C LEU A 6 -48.63 -22.44 32.61
N MET A 7 -47.63 -22.34 31.73
CA MET A 7 -46.70 -23.39 31.24
C MET A 7 -47.22 -24.53 30.35
N GLY A 8 -46.49 -24.76 29.26
CA GLY A 8 -46.12 -26.10 28.83
C GLY A 8 -46.56 -26.49 27.41
N GLU A 9 -45.67 -26.34 26.42
CA GLU A 9 -44.99 -27.44 25.69
C GLU A 9 -45.85 -28.06 24.57
N HIS A 10 -45.39 -27.98 23.31
CA HIS A 10 -45.31 -29.15 22.42
C HIS A 10 -44.75 -28.80 21.03
N MET A 11 -43.62 -29.42 20.75
CA MET A 11 -42.96 -29.58 19.46
C MET A 11 -43.94 -30.03 18.35
N HIS A 12 -43.99 -29.29 17.24
CA HIS A 12 -44.36 -29.87 15.94
C HIS A 12 -43.27 -29.52 14.91
N ASN A 13 -42.52 -30.57 14.59
CA ASN A 13 -41.67 -30.76 13.43
C ASN A 13 -42.43 -30.45 12.13
N LEU A 14 -41.74 -29.94 11.09
CA LEU A 14 -41.85 -30.33 9.67
C LEU A 14 -40.99 -29.41 8.79
N THR A 15 -39.82 -29.93 8.44
CA THR A 15 -39.07 -29.78 7.18
C THR A 15 -39.50 -28.67 6.21
N VAL A 16 -38.68 -27.62 6.10
CA VAL A 16 -38.47 -26.93 4.82
C VAL A 16 -36.96 -26.84 4.58
N ILE A 17 -36.45 -27.81 3.83
CA ILE A 17 -35.22 -27.66 3.06
C ILE A 17 -35.51 -26.51 2.09
N GLN A 18 -34.88 -25.35 2.28
CA GLN A 18 -34.98 -24.24 1.36
C GLN A 18 -33.78 -24.31 0.40
N PRO A 19 -33.99 -24.48 -0.92
CA PRO A 19 -32.91 -24.59 -1.89
C PRO A 19 -32.29 -23.21 -2.17
N GLU A 20 -30.99 -23.11 -1.87
CA GLU A 20 -29.96 -22.35 -2.61
C GLU A 20 -30.33 -21.03 -3.33
N ARG A 21 -30.13 -19.92 -2.62
CA ARG A 21 -29.51 -18.73 -3.24
C ARG A 21 -28.30 -18.35 -2.39
N LEU A 22 -27.16 -18.99 -2.66
CA LEU A 22 -25.88 -18.46 -2.23
C LEU A 22 -25.73 -17.07 -2.87
N GLN A 23 -26.02 -16.01 -2.13
CA GLN A 23 -25.50 -14.69 -2.43
C GLN A 23 -23.99 -14.77 -2.18
N GLN A 24 -23.30 -15.33 -3.16
CA GLN A 24 -21.86 -15.34 -3.20
C GLN A 24 -21.46 -13.91 -3.52
N THR A 25 -21.26 -13.10 -2.48
CA THR A 25 -20.44 -11.91 -2.60
C THR A 25 -19.09 -12.40 -3.07
N VAL A 26 -18.83 -12.25 -4.37
CA VAL A 26 -17.52 -12.43 -4.97
C VAL A 26 -16.66 -11.30 -4.42
N GLU A 27 -16.17 -11.48 -3.20
CA GLU A 27 -15.06 -10.70 -2.68
C GLU A 27 -13.95 -10.78 -3.73
N PRO A 28 -13.44 -9.66 -4.27
CA PRO A 28 -12.39 -9.71 -5.26
C PRO A 28 -11.20 -10.44 -4.65
N VAL A 29 -10.91 -11.63 -5.18
CA VAL A 29 -9.72 -12.41 -4.80
C VAL A 29 -8.52 -11.54 -5.12
N ARG A 30 -7.96 -10.89 -4.10
CA ARG A 30 -6.72 -10.15 -4.23
C ARG A 30 -5.61 -11.18 -4.29
N TYR A 31 -5.23 -11.57 -5.50
CA TYR A 31 -4.01 -12.32 -5.72
C TYR A 31 -2.84 -11.45 -5.24
N SER A 32 -2.26 -11.80 -4.10
CA SER A 32 -1.03 -11.21 -3.60
C SER A 32 0.13 -11.77 -4.42
N ILE A 33 0.39 -11.16 -5.57
CA ILE A 33 1.64 -11.39 -6.28
C ILE A 33 2.75 -10.82 -5.39
N ASN A 34 3.54 -11.71 -4.80
CA ASN A 34 4.76 -11.33 -4.10
C ASN A 34 5.80 -10.98 -5.16
N LEU A 35 5.79 -9.72 -5.59
CA LEU A 35 6.84 -9.17 -6.43
C LEU A 35 8.15 -9.18 -5.64
N PRO A 36 9.29 -9.50 -6.27
CA PRO A 36 10.58 -9.26 -5.66
C PRO A 36 10.69 -7.78 -5.27
N PRO A 37 11.42 -7.45 -4.19
CA PRO A 37 11.59 -6.07 -3.77
C PRO A 37 12.13 -5.25 -4.94
N CYS A 38 11.33 -4.29 -5.39
CA CYS A 38 11.69 -3.39 -6.47
C CYS A 38 12.76 -2.44 -5.90
N ASP A 39 14.00 -2.63 -6.33
CA ASP A 39 15.14 -1.84 -5.88
C ASP A 39 15.64 -0.97 -7.05
N THR A 40 15.89 0.30 -6.76
CA THR A 40 16.51 1.22 -7.73
C THR A 40 18.02 0.97 -7.78
N GLU A 41 18.57 0.88 -8.98
CA GLU A 41 20.03 0.92 -9.18
C GLU A 41 20.64 2.22 -8.64
N ILE A 42 21.94 2.19 -8.34
CA ILE A 42 22.65 3.38 -7.89
C ILE A 42 22.86 4.35 -9.05
N PHE A 43 22.38 5.57 -8.88
CA PHE A 43 22.50 6.64 -9.87
C PHE A 43 23.79 7.46 -9.67
N HIS A 44 24.69 7.41 -10.65
CA HIS A 44 25.98 8.10 -10.60
C HIS A 44 25.94 9.55 -11.14
N GLY A 45 24.83 9.97 -11.75
CA GLY A 45 24.71 11.29 -12.39
C GLY A 45 24.76 11.27 -13.92
N ASP A 46 24.47 10.14 -14.56
CA ASP A 46 24.36 10.04 -16.02
C ASP A 46 23.01 10.57 -16.49
N VAL A 47 23.03 11.59 -17.37
CA VAL A 47 21.81 12.22 -17.89
C VAL A 47 20.95 11.26 -18.72
N LEU A 48 21.53 10.24 -19.34
CA LEU A 48 20.80 9.25 -20.14
C LEU A 48 20.01 8.30 -19.23
N GLN A 49 20.62 7.90 -18.10
CA GLN A 49 20.00 7.01 -17.12
C GLN A 49 19.05 7.75 -16.15
N TRP A 50 19.10 9.08 -16.12
CA TRP A 50 18.29 9.89 -15.21
C TRP A 50 16.79 9.64 -15.34
N ARG A 51 16.25 9.59 -16.57
CA ARG A 51 14.81 9.37 -16.78
C ARG A 51 14.37 8.02 -16.20
N SER A 52 15.08 6.95 -16.55
CA SER A 52 14.78 5.60 -16.07
C SER A 52 14.88 5.49 -14.56
N PHE A 53 15.95 6.04 -13.96
CA PHE A 53 16.11 6.10 -12.51
C PHE A 53 14.96 6.86 -11.83
N ARG A 54 14.62 8.04 -12.35
CA ARG A 54 13.56 8.90 -11.80
C ARG A 54 12.21 8.20 -11.85
N ASP A 55 11.87 7.57 -12.96
CA ASP A 55 10.59 6.87 -13.11
C ASP A 55 10.51 5.66 -12.16
N LEU A 56 11.61 4.90 -12.01
CA LEU A 56 11.67 3.77 -11.06
C LEU A 56 11.60 4.24 -9.60
N PHE A 57 12.33 5.30 -9.26
CA PHE A 57 12.29 5.90 -7.92
C PHE A 57 10.90 6.46 -7.59
N ALA A 58 10.22 7.10 -8.55
CA ALA A 58 8.85 7.58 -8.38
C ALA A 58 7.84 6.42 -8.21
N ALA A 59 8.01 5.32 -8.93
CA ALA A 59 7.17 4.14 -8.79
C ALA A 59 7.34 3.49 -7.40
N ILE A 60 8.58 3.43 -6.89
CA ILE A 60 8.88 2.81 -5.59
C ILE A 60 8.56 3.75 -4.43
N TYR A 61 8.93 5.03 -4.49
CA TYR A 61 8.86 5.94 -3.33
C TYR A 61 7.80 7.04 -3.49
N GLY A 62 7.43 7.40 -4.72
CA GLY A 62 6.48 8.49 -5.00
C GLY A 62 5.08 8.18 -4.51
N ASN A 63 4.53 7.02 -4.89
CA ASN A 63 3.16 6.60 -4.56
C ASN A 63 2.98 5.99 -3.17
N ASN A 64 4.04 5.94 -2.35
CA ASN A 64 3.96 5.38 -1.01
C ASN A 64 3.55 6.46 0.01
N PRO A 65 2.31 6.45 0.55
CA PRO A 65 1.84 7.42 1.54
C PRO A 65 2.48 7.24 2.92
N ARG A 66 3.17 6.11 3.14
CA ARG A 66 3.86 5.77 4.39
C ARG A 66 5.22 6.47 4.54
N LEU A 67 5.77 7.01 3.46
CA LEU A 67 7.08 7.65 3.47
C LEU A 67 6.93 9.16 3.52
N SER A 68 7.51 9.76 4.54
CA SER A 68 7.64 11.22 4.62
C SER A 68 8.58 11.75 3.54
N PRO A 69 8.47 13.03 3.13
CA PRO A 69 9.39 13.63 2.18
C PRO A 69 10.87 13.53 2.62
N VAL A 70 11.15 13.67 3.92
CA VAL A 70 12.52 13.48 4.46
C VAL A 70 13.02 12.04 4.27
N GLU A 71 12.19 11.03 4.48
CA GLU A 71 12.58 9.63 4.22
C GLU A 71 12.84 9.40 2.73
N LYS A 72 12.01 9.98 1.85
CA LYS A 72 12.24 9.93 0.40
C LYS A 72 13.58 10.58 0.04
N LEU A 73 13.92 11.73 0.63
CA LEU A 73 15.22 12.38 0.44
C LEU A 73 16.37 11.50 0.93
N PHE A 74 16.22 10.83 2.07
CA PHE A 74 17.22 9.90 2.58
C PHE A 74 17.45 8.72 1.61
N HIS A 75 16.38 8.11 1.10
CA HIS A 75 16.47 7.07 0.08
C HIS A 75 17.13 7.59 -1.20
N LEU A 76 16.78 8.80 -1.66
CA LEU A 76 17.39 9.44 -2.82
C LEU A 76 18.90 9.64 -2.60
N HIS A 77 19.32 10.07 -1.41
CA HIS A 77 20.73 10.21 -1.05
C HIS A 77 21.47 8.87 -1.04
N GLN A 78 20.84 7.82 -0.53
CA GLN A 78 21.41 6.48 -0.50
C GLN A 78 21.52 5.86 -1.90
N LYS A 79 20.59 6.17 -2.81
CA LYS A 79 20.57 5.68 -4.19
C LYS A 79 21.40 6.53 -5.14
N THR A 80 21.91 7.68 -4.73
CA THR A 80 22.78 8.53 -5.57
C THR A 80 24.25 8.43 -5.17
N ARG A 81 25.16 8.53 -6.14
CA ARG A 81 26.62 8.56 -5.94
C ARG A 81 27.27 9.64 -6.82
N GLY A 82 28.53 9.95 -6.53
CA GLY A 82 29.32 10.90 -7.32
C GLY A 82 28.65 12.28 -7.44
N LYS A 83 28.49 12.74 -8.69
CA LYS A 83 27.93 14.06 -9.01
C LYS A 83 26.47 14.19 -8.56
N ALA A 84 25.66 13.14 -8.73
CA ALA A 84 24.26 13.15 -8.30
C ALA A 84 24.16 13.34 -6.78
N LYS A 85 24.96 12.59 -6.00
CA LYS A 85 24.98 12.71 -4.54
C LYS A 85 25.40 14.11 -4.07
N ALA A 86 26.35 14.73 -4.76
CA ALA A 86 26.79 16.09 -4.45
C ALA A 86 25.70 17.13 -4.65
N ILE A 87 24.77 16.91 -5.59
CA ILE A 87 23.60 17.79 -5.79
C ILE A 87 22.57 17.54 -4.69
N VAL A 88 22.20 16.28 -4.45
CA VAL A 88 21.21 15.91 -3.42
C VAL A 88 21.67 16.33 -2.01
N SER A 89 22.97 16.28 -1.72
CA SER A 89 23.53 16.68 -0.43
C SER A 89 23.46 18.19 -0.16
N LYS A 90 23.16 19.02 -1.16
CA LYS A 90 22.95 20.47 -0.96
C LYS A 90 21.55 20.78 -0.44
N ALA A 91 20.61 19.86 -0.60
CA ALA A 91 19.27 20.07 -0.10
C ALA A 91 19.25 19.94 1.43
N PRO A 92 18.49 20.80 2.13
CA PRO A 92 18.32 20.67 3.57
C PRO A 92 17.63 19.32 3.88
N PRO A 93 17.97 18.64 4.99
CA PRO A 93 17.31 17.40 5.41
C PRO A 93 15.93 17.69 6.03
N THR A 94 15.12 18.51 5.36
CA THR A 94 13.77 18.92 5.76
C THR A 94 12.75 18.40 4.75
N ASN A 95 11.46 18.48 5.08
CA ASN A 95 10.39 18.01 4.17
C ASN A 95 10.44 18.74 2.82
N ASP A 96 10.75 20.05 2.84
CA ASP A 96 10.89 20.87 1.63
C ASP A 96 12.16 20.54 0.84
N GLY A 97 13.18 19.97 1.51
CA GLY A 97 14.43 19.58 0.89
C GLY A 97 14.28 18.51 -0.18
N PHE A 98 13.29 17.63 -0.06
CA PHE A 98 13.00 16.65 -1.11
C PHE A 98 12.61 17.34 -2.42
N ALA A 99 11.72 18.33 -2.38
CA ALA A 99 11.27 19.04 -3.58
C ALA A 99 12.37 19.88 -4.25
N LEU A 100 13.39 20.29 -3.49
CA LEU A 100 14.57 20.99 -4.02
C LEU A 100 15.60 20.05 -4.66
N ALA A 101 15.71 18.81 -4.15
CA ALA A 101 16.67 17.82 -4.63
C ALA A 101 16.15 16.97 -5.79
N TRP A 102 14.83 16.87 -5.94
CA TRP A 102 14.11 16.01 -6.87
C TRP A 102 13.81 16.71 -8.20
#